data_AF-A0A2A2E6V0-F1
#
_entry.id   AF-A0A2A2E6V0-F1
#
_cell.length_a   1.000
_cell.length_b   1.000
_cell.length_c   1.000
_cell.angle_alpha   90.00
_cell.angle_beta   90.00
_cell.angle_gamma   90.00
#
_symmetry.space_group_name_H-M   'P 1'
#
loop_
_entity.id
_entity.type
_entity.pdbx_description
1 polymer ?
#
loop_
_entity_poly.entity_id
_entity_poly.type
_entity_poly.pdbx_seq_one_letter_code
_entity_poly.pdbx_strand_id
1 'polypeptide(L)' 'MKLEELSPAQFVEYPRYISVMRFAELIGLGEKQEIVATWIESGKLPVRRFGKQTLVDLEELEKRIRQP' A
#
# COMPACT_ATOMS: atom_id res chain seq x y z
N MET A 1 -0.83 4.08 13.64
CA MET A 1 -0.38 4.62 12.35
C MET A 1 -1.60 4.94 11.51
N LYS A 2 -1.81 6.21 11.19
CA LYS A 2 -2.84 6.63 10.24
C LYS A 2 -2.23 6.61 8.83
N LEU A 3 -3.03 6.34 7.80
CA LEU A 3 -2.57 6.41 6.40
C LEU A 3 -1.97 7.79 6.06
N GLU A 4 -2.39 8.82 6.81
CA GLU A 4 -1.88 10.20 6.83
C GLU A 4 -0.34 10.33 6.96
N GLU A 5 0.37 9.27 7.40
CA GLU A 5 1.83 9.29 7.57
C GLU A 5 2.62 8.87 6.30
N LEU A 6 1.97 8.41 5.23
CA LEU A 6 2.63 8.01 3.99
C LEU A 6 2.82 9.21 3.04
N SER A 7 4.00 9.37 2.46
CA SER A 7 4.30 10.47 1.54
C SER A 7 4.09 10.03 0.08
N PRO A 8 3.28 10.76 -0.73
CA PRO A 8 3.09 10.46 -2.15
C PRO A 8 4.39 10.41 -2.96
N ALA A 9 5.41 11.17 -2.54
CA ALA A 9 6.73 11.19 -3.18
C ALA A 9 7.41 9.80 -3.21
N GLN A 10 7.02 8.88 -2.33
CA GLN A 10 7.53 7.52 -2.29
C GLN A 10 7.04 6.64 -3.46
N PHE A 11 6.10 7.12 -4.30
CA PHE A 11 5.43 6.31 -5.32
C PHE A 11 5.61 6.78 -6.78
N VAL A 12 6.29 7.91 -7.01
CA VAL A 12 6.32 8.63 -8.31
C VAL A 12 6.95 7.81 -9.46
N GLU A 13 7.81 6.82 -9.18
CA GLU A 13 8.46 5.98 -10.20
C GLU A 13 7.99 4.51 -10.21
N TYR A 14 6.95 4.16 -9.46
CA TYR A 14 6.57 2.76 -9.28
C TYR A 14 5.49 2.31 -10.27
N PRO A 15 5.50 1.02 -10.69
CA PRO A 15 4.38 0.46 -11.43
C PRO A 15 3.10 0.58 -10.61
N ARG A 16 1.96 0.78 -11.27
CA ARG A 16 0.64 0.96 -10.62
C ARG A 16 0.34 -0.10 -9.56
N TYR A 17 0.78 -1.33 -9.77
CA TYR A 17 0.60 -2.44 -8.87
C TYR A 17 1.94 -2.99 -8.36
N ILE A 18 2.05 -3.19 -7.06
CA ILE A 18 3.19 -3.89 -6.44
C ILE A 18 2.72 -4.97 -5.47
N SER A 19 3.57 -5.96 -5.20
CA SER A 19 3.25 -6.98 -4.21
C SER A 19 3.14 -6.37 -2.81
N VAL A 20 2.33 -6.99 -1.94
CA VAL A 20 2.19 -6.57 -0.54
C VAL A 20 3.55 -6.58 0.18
N MET A 21 4.38 -7.58 -0.10
CA MET A 21 5.74 -7.68 0.45
C MET A 21 6.62 -6.49 0.01
N ARG A 22 6.62 -6.17 -1.29
CA ARG A 22 7.39 -5.04 -1.81
C ARG A 22 6.90 -3.72 -1.23
N PHE A 23 5.58 -3.55 -1.10
CA PHE A 23 5.02 -2.37 -0.45
C PHE A 23 5.51 -2.24 1.00
N ALA A 24 5.48 -3.33 1.78
CA ALA A 24 5.95 -3.34 3.16
C ALA A 24 7.43 -2.93 3.25
N GLU A 25 8.29 -3.44 2.39
CA GLU A 25 9.71 -3.03 2.31
C GLU A 25 9.87 -1.52 2.07
N LEU A 26 9.13 -0.97 1.10
CA LEU A 26 9.25 0.44 0.70
C LEU A 26 8.86 1.43 1.81
N ILE A 27 7.95 1.04 2.69
CA ILE A 27 7.51 1.88 3.81
C ILE A 27 8.22 1.54 5.13
N GLY A 28 9.25 0.67 5.11
CA GLY A 28 10.02 0.29 6.29
C GLY A 28 9.31 -0.72 7.21
N LEU A 29 8.30 -1.43 6.72
CA LEU A 29 7.53 -2.45 7.43
C LEU A 29 7.80 -3.89 6.91
N GLY A 30 8.92 -4.12 6.22
CA GLY A 30 9.26 -5.44 5.68
C GLY A 30 9.24 -6.58 6.72
N GLU A 31 9.70 -6.29 7.93
CA GLU A 31 9.71 -7.21 9.09
C GLU A 31 8.40 -7.18 9.91
N LYS A 32 7.43 -6.33 9.55
CA LYS A 32 6.16 -6.11 10.28
C LYS A 32 4.95 -6.22 9.34
N GLN A 33 4.92 -7.28 8.54
CA GLN A 33 3.92 -7.48 7.50
C GLN A 33 2.48 -7.60 8.05
N GLU A 34 2.32 -8.02 9.30
CA GLU A 34 1.04 -8.11 10.01
C GLU A 34 0.32 -6.76 10.12
N ILE A 35 1.08 -5.65 10.18
CA ILE A 35 0.52 -4.30 10.17
C ILE A 35 -0.10 -4.00 8.80
N VAL A 36 0.61 -4.35 7.72
CA VAL A 36 0.14 -4.18 6.35
C VAL A 36 -1.09 -5.06 6.09
N ALA A 37 -1.09 -6.30 6.59
CA ALA A 37 -2.25 -7.19 6.52
C ALA A 37 -3.50 -6.57 7.19
N THR A 38 -3.33 -6.00 8.39
CA THR A 38 -4.40 -5.31 9.11
C THR A 38 -4.97 -4.13 8.30
N TRP A 39 -4.14 -3.39 7.56
CA TRP A 39 -4.61 -2.30 6.70
C TRP A 39 -5.40 -2.78 5.50
N ILE A 40 -5.03 -3.94 4.94
CA ILE A 40 -5.78 -4.58 3.85
C ILE A 40 -7.14 -5.04 4.38
N GLU A 41 -7.16 -5.76 5.49
CA GLU A 41 -8.39 -6.27 6.12
C GLU A 41 -9.36 -5.15 6.53
N SER A 42 -8.82 -4.02 7.03
CA SER A 42 -9.61 -2.84 7.39
C SER A 42 -9.96 -1.92 6.20
N GLY A 43 -9.58 -2.28 4.97
CA GLY A 43 -9.87 -1.52 3.75
C GLY A 43 -9.09 -0.19 3.60
N LYS A 44 -8.16 0.08 4.53
CA LYS A 44 -7.33 1.30 4.55
C LYS A 44 -6.28 1.29 3.44
N LEU A 45 -5.72 0.13 3.13
CA LEU A 45 -4.79 -0.05 2.01
C LEU A 45 -5.56 -0.56 0.79
N PRO A 46 -5.69 0.22 -0.30
CA PRO A 46 -6.33 -0.25 -1.51
C PRO A 46 -5.50 -1.37 -2.15
N VAL A 47 -6.16 -2.50 -2.38
CA VAL A 47 -5.57 -3.65 -3.05
C VAL A 47 -6.45 -4.13 -4.19
N ARG A 48 -5.84 -4.80 -5.15
CA ARG A 48 -6.52 -5.52 -6.21
C ARG A 48 -6.07 -6.97 -6.24
N ARG A 49 -7.02 -7.87 -6.50
CA ARG A 49 -6.76 -9.31 -6.60
C ARG A 49 -6.66 -9.72 -8.06
N PHE A 50 -5.53 -10.29 -8.44
CA PHE A 50 -5.29 -10.90 -9.75
C PHE A 50 -5.07 -12.39 -9.55
N GLY A 51 -6.12 -13.18 -9.79
CA GLY A 51 -6.14 -14.61 -9.48
C GLY A 51 -5.89 -14.88 -7.99
N LYS A 52 -4.74 -15.48 -7.67
CA LYS A 52 -4.33 -15.78 -6.29
C LYS A 52 -3.46 -14.69 -5.66
N GLN A 53 -3.04 -13.68 -6.41
CA GLN A 53 -2.16 -12.62 -5.91
C GLN A 53 -2.96 -11.40 -5.49
N THR A 54 -2.59 -10.83 -4.34
CA THR A 54 -3.06 -9.53 -3.87
C THR A 54 -1.95 -8.51 -4.12
N LEU A 55 -2.25 -7.44 -4.85
CA LEU A 55 -1.32 -6.36 -5.16
C LEU A 55 -1.87 -5.05 -4.61
N VAL A 56 -0.99 -4.17 -4.13
CA VAL A 56 -1.35 -2.82 -3.69
C VAL A 56 -1.57 -1.95 -4.93
N ASP A 57 -2.68 -1.22 -5.00
CA ASP A 57 -2.96 -0.24 -6.07
C ASP A 57 -2.39 1.13 -5.63
N LEU A 58 -1.20 1.46 -6.12
CA LEU A 58 -0.49 2.67 -5.73
C LEU A 58 -1.17 3.96 -6.25
N GLU A 59 -1.82 3.88 -7.40
CA GLU A 59 -2.57 5.01 -7.97
C GLU A 59 -3.77 5.36 -7.09
N GLU A 60 -4.53 4.35 -6.64
CA GLU A 60 -5.64 4.55 -5.70
C GLU A 60 -5.15 5.00 -4.33
N LEU A 61 -4.04 4.43 -3.85
CA LEU A 61 -3.42 4.87 -2.59
C LEU A 61 -3.03 6.34 -2.63
N GLU A 62 -2.38 6.78 -3.70
CA GLU A 62 -2.00 8.17 -3.90
C GLU A 62 -3.22 9.11 -3.90
N LYS A 63 -4.30 8.72 -4.58
CA LYS A 63 -5.56 9.49 -4.59
C LYS A 63 -6.12 9.67 -3.18
N ARG A 64 -6.14 8.60 -2.37
CA ARG A 64 -6.61 8.65 -0.97
C ARG A 64 -5.74 9.51 -0.08
N ILE A 65 -4.42 9.48 -0.25
CA ILE A 65 -3.50 10.31 0.55
C ILE A 65 -3.66 11.80 0.19
N ARG A 66 -3.89 12.12 -1.09
CA ARG A 66 -4.10 13.51 -1.55
C ARG A 66 -5.47 14.09 -1.15
N GLN A 67 -6.44 13.25 -0.81
CA GLN A 67 -7.80 13.63 -0.43
C GLN A 67 -8.07 13.18 1.02
N PRO A 68 -7.68 13.98 2.02
CA PRO A 68 -7.82 13.62 3.44
C PRO A 68 -9.27 13.45 3.88
#